data_AF-A0A7J7D1G0-F1
#
_entry.id   AF-A0A7J7D1G0-F1
#
_cell.length_a   1.000
_cell.length_b   1.000
_cell.length_c   1.000
_cell.angle_alpha   90.00
_cell.angle_beta   90.00
_cell.angle_gamma   90.00
#
_symmetry.space_group_name_H-M   'P 1'
#
loop_
_entity.id
_entity.type
_entity.pdbx_description
1 polymer ?
#
loop_
_entity_poly.entity_id
_entity_poly.type
_entity_poly.pdbx_seq_one_letter_code
_entity_poly.pdbx_strand_id
1 'polypeptide(L)'
;MLDINLFREEKGHNPEIIRESQRRRFASVDLVDEIIRLDKEWRQRQFEVEKLRRDANSISKKVRELKISGGDASEVISQTEVVKKSIADKEVEVREAWLALSSKLETVGNLVHDSVPISNDEANNEIIRSWGEKRMVPKLKNHVELVELLGIADTKKGSDVAGGRGYYLKGDGVRLNQALINFGLDFLEKRGYTALQTPFFMRKDTMAKCAQLAQFDEELYKVTGEGDDKYLIATAEQPLCAYHLDDWIHPSELPIRYAGYSSCFRKEAGSHGRDTLGIFRVHQFEKIEQFCITSPNGNDSWEMHEEMLKNSEEFYQLLNVPYQVVAIVTGALNDAAAKKYDLEAWFPASQTYRELVSCSNCTDYQSRRLETRFGQKKNNEQSKQYVHLLNSTLTATERTICCILENYQKEDGVEIPEVLRQYMGGKAFIPFKSKPAAEAKGKNAKA
;
A
#
# COMPACT_ATOMS: atom_id res chain seq x y z
N MET A 1 4.93 -5.67 9.32
CA MET A 1 5.36 -6.91 9.99
C MET A 1 4.59 -7.06 11.28
N LEU A 2 4.29 -8.30 11.68
CA LEU A 2 3.65 -8.57 12.97
C LEU A 2 4.60 -8.34 14.15
N ASP A 3 4.04 -8.08 15.34
CA ASP A 3 4.80 -8.03 16.59
C ASP A 3 5.37 -9.40 16.92
N ILE A 4 6.70 -9.49 17.10
CA ILE A 4 7.36 -10.73 17.50
C ILE A 4 6.85 -11.26 18.84
N ASN A 5 6.32 -10.42 19.73
CA ASN A 5 5.75 -10.87 20.99
C ASN A 5 4.50 -11.74 20.79
N LEU A 6 3.73 -11.54 19.71
CA LEU A 6 2.55 -12.38 19.42
C LEU A 6 2.92 -13.86 19.22
N PHE A 7 4.18 -14.15 18.87
CA PHE A 7 4.70 -15.50 18.68
C PHE A 7 5.17 -16.15 20.01
N ARG A 8 5.21 -15.40 21.12
CA ARG A 8 5.81 -15.85 22.39
C ARG A 8 4.76 -16.21 23.42
N GLU A 9 4.46 -17.50 23.52
CA GLU A 9 3.52 -18.05 24.50
C GLU A 9 3.98 -17.80 25.94
N GLU A 10 5.28 -17.86 26.21
CA GLU A 10 5.85 -17.60 27.54
C GLU A 10 5.67 -16.15 28.01
N LYS A 11 5.29 -15.24 27.11
CA LYS A 11 4.94 -13.85 27.42
C LYS A 11 3.42 -13.64 27.56
N GLY A 12 2.62 -14.71 27.56
CA GLY A 12 1.17 -14.66 27.71
C GLY A 12 0.41 -14.40 26.40
N HIS A 13 1.05 -14.54 25.24
CA HIS A 13 0.40 -14.43 23.94
C HIS A 13 -0.06 -15.79 23.41
N ASN A 14 -0.90 -15.79 22.38
CA ASN A 14 -1.40 -17.00 21.74
C ASN A 14 -0.97 -17.06 20.25
N PRO A 15 0.12 -17.77 19.91
CA PRO A 15 0.56 -17.93 18.52
C PRO A 15 -0.46 -18.61 17.60
N GLU A 16 -1.46 -19.30 18.16
CA GLU A 16 -2.52 -19.94 17.37
C GLU A 16 -3.35 -18.95 16.57
N ILE A 17 -3.48 -17.70 17.05
CA ILE A 17 -4.15 -16.63 16.31
C ILE A 17 -3.42 -16.35 14.99
N ILE A 18 -2.08 -16.41 15.01
CA ILE A 18 -1.25 -16.22 13.81
C ILE A 18 -1.40 -17.45 12.89
N ARG A 19 -1.38 -18.67 13.44
CA ARG A 19 -1.59 -19.90 12.66
C ARG A 19 -2.96 -19.91 11.97
N GLU A 20 -4.01 -19.47 12.67
CA GLU A 20 -5.34 -19.37 12.10
C GLU A 20 -5.40 -18.32 10.99
N SER A 21 -4.81 -17.14 11.20
CA SER A 21 -4.70 -16.12 10.15
C SER A 21 -3.95 -16.64 8.91
N GLN A 22 -2.86 -17.40 9.09
CA GLN A 22 -2.14 -18.05 7.99
C GLN A 22 -3.02 -19.07 7.24
N ARG A 23 -3.76 -19.93 7.96
CA ARG A 23 -4.70 -20.88 7.34
C ARG A 23 -5.76 -20.16 6.52
N ARG A 24 -6.36 -19.10 7.09
CA ARG A 24 -7.35 -18.27 6.39
C ARG A 24 -6.78 -17.62 5.12
N ARG A 25 -5.51 -17.20 5.15
CA ARG A 25 -4.78 -16.66 3.98
C ARG A 25 -4.29 -17.72 2.99
N PHE A 26 -4.55 -19.01 3.23
CA PHE A 26 -3.98 -20.12 2.43
C PHE A 26 -2.45 -20.13 2.43
N ALA A 27 -1.84 -19.58 3.48
CA ALA A 27 -0.40 -19.50 3.68
C ALA A 27 0.09 -20.61 4.62
N SER A 28 1.40 -20.90 4.58
CA SER A 28 2.00 -21.95 5.41
C SER A 28 1.95 -21.60 6.89
N VAL A 29 1.43 -22.54 7.69
CA VAL A 29 1.44 -22.49 9.15
C VAL A 29 2.82 -22.83 9.72
N ASP A 30 3.61 -23.66 9.02
CA ASP A 30 4.95 -24.08 9.43
C ASP A 30 5.90 -22.88 9.61
N LEU A 31 5.64 -21.79 8.86
CA LEU A 31 6.36 -20.53 8.99
C LEU A 31 6.26 -19.95 10.41
N VAL A 32 5.11 -20.11 11.09
CA VAL A 32 4.91 -19.63 12.46
C VAL A 32 5.84 -20.38 13.41
N ASP A 33 5.93 -21.70 13.28
CA ASP A 33 6.79 -22.54 14.13
C ASP A 33 8.27 -22.31 13.83
N GLU A 34 8.63 -22.09 12.56
CA GLU A 34 9.99 -21.68 12.15
C GLU A 34 10.38 -20.36 12.84
N ILE A 35 9.50 -19.36 12.84
CA ILE A 35 9.74 -18.06 13.49
C ILE A 35 9.90 -18.23 15.00
N ILE A 36 9.04 -19.03 15.65
CA ILE A 36 9.15 -19.31 17.10
C ILE A 36 10.52 -19.94 17.44
N ARG A 37 10.99 -20.88 16.61
CA ARG A 37 12.31 -21.50 16.79
C ARG A 37 13.43 -20.47 16.62
N LEU A 38 13.41 -19.69 15.52
CA LEU A 38 14.42 -18.68 15.23
C LEU A 38 14.46 -17.59 16.32
N ASP A 39 13.30 -17.20 16.88
CA ASP A 39 13.21 -16.27 18.00
C ASP A 39 13.86 -16.82 19.28
N LYS A 40 13.65 -18.10 19.59
CA LYS A 40 14.30 -18.77 20.72
C LYS A 40 15.82 -18.80 20.54
N GLU A 41 16.30 -19.17 19.36
CA GLU A 41 17.73 -19.18 19.04
C GLU A 41 18.36 -17.78 19.14
N TRP A 42 17.69 -16.76 18.62
CA TRP A 42 18.15 -15.38 18.69
C TRP A 42 18.23 -14.87 20.14
N ARG A 43 17.19 -15.14 20.96
CA ARG A 43 17.20 -14.77 22.38
C ARG A 43 18.26 -15.51 23.18
N GLN A 44 18.48 -16.79 22.90
CA GLN A 44 19.54 -17.57 23.53
C GLN A 44 20.92 -16.96 23.23
N ARG A 45 21.20 -16.62 21.98
CA ARG A 45 22.45 -15.93 21.58
C ARG A 45 22.58 -14.56 22.25
N GLN A 46 21.49 -13.79 22.36
CA GLN A 46 21.50 -12.52 23.10
C GLN A 46 21.86 -12.72 24.58
N PHE A 47 21.25 -13.70 25.24
CA PHE A 47 21.53 -14.01 26.64
C PHE A 47 23.01 -14.40 26.85
N GLU A 48 23.59 -15.16 25.93
CA GLU A 48 25.01 -15.53 25.94
C GLU A 48 25.93 -14.31 25.82
N VAL A 49 25.63 -13.37 24.92
CA VAL A 49 26.38 -12.09 24.80
C VAL A 49 26.28 -11.28 26.09
N GLU A 50 25.08 -11.18 26.69
CA GLU A 50 24.89 -10.46 27.95
C GLU A 50 25.64 -11.12 29.12
N LYS A 51 25.73 -12.45 29.14
CA LYS A 51 26.54 -13.18 30.13
C LYS A 51 28.02 -12.87 29.94
N LEU A 52 28.53 -12.94 28.71
CA LEU A 52 29.92 -12.58 28.40
C LEU A 52 30.26 -11.12 28.78
N ARG A 53 29.35 -10.18 28.54
CA ARG A 53 29.50 -8.77 28.97
C ARG A 53 29.57 -8.64 30.49
N ARG A 54 28.73 -9.37 31.23
CA ARG A 54 28.77 -9.41 32.70
C ARG A 54 30.10 -9.99 33.21
N ASP A 55 30.59 -11.04 32.58
CA ASP A 55 31.87 -11.67 32.91
C ASP A 55 33.04 -10.72 32.61
N ALA A 56 33.03 -10.04 31.45
CA ALA A 56 34.02 -9.03 31.08
C ALA A 56 34.10 -7.86 32.07
N ASN A 57 32.94 -7.37 32.54
CA ASN A 57 32.87 -6.33 33.55
C ASN A 57 33.45 -6.80 34.90
N SER A 58 33.22 -8.06 35.25
CA SER A 58 33.76 -8.66 36.48
C SER A 58 35.27 -8.84 36.40
N ILE A 59 35.80 -9.28 35.25
CA ILE A 59 37.24 -9.36 34.98
C ILE A 59 37.88 -7.98 35.04
N SER A 60 37.26 -6.98 34.43
CA SER A 60 37.74 -5.59 34.43
C SER A 60 37.85 -5.02 35.86
N LYS A 61 36.90 -5.34 36.75
CA LYS A 61 36.99 -4.99 38.17
C LYS A 61 38.19 -5.66 38.86
N LYS A 62 38.40 -6.96 38.64
CA LYS A 62 39.56 -7.69 39.19
C LYS A 62 40.90 -7.13 38.71
N VAL A 63 41.02 -6.76 37.43
CA VAL A 63 42.23 -6.09 36.90
C VAL A 63 42.50 -4.78 37.65
N ARG A 64 41.45 -3.99 37.90
CA ARG A 64 41.58 -2.73 38.65
C ARG A 64 42.03 -2.97 40.10
N GLU A 65 41.45 -3.96 40.77
CA GLU A 65 41.82 -4.33 42.14
C GLU A 65 43.28 -4.78 42.24
N LEU A 66 43.72 -5.68 41.35
CA LEU A 66 45.11 -6.17 41.30
C LEU A 66 46.13 -5.07 41.03
N LYS A 67 45.80 -4.14 40.13
CA LYS A 67 46.66 -2.97 39.85
C LYS A 67 46.75 -2.02 41.04
N ILE A 68 45.67 -1.83 41.79
CA ILE A 68 45.66 -0.99 43.00
C ILE A 68 46.47 -1.65 44.12
N SER A 69 46.39 -2.97 44.27
CA SER A 69 47.13 -3.72 45.30
C SER A 69 48.59 -4.01 44.94
N GLY A 70 49.08 -3.54 43.79
CA GLY A 70 50.46 -3.76 43.33
C GLY A 70 50.77 -5.20 42.88
N GLY A 71 49.74 -6.01 42.58
CA GLY A 71 49.89 -7.38 42.10
C GLY A 71 50.09 -7.47 40.57
N ASP A 72 50.54 -8.64 40.10
CA ASP A 72 50.65 -8.91 38.66
C ASP A 72 49.25 -9.14 38.05
N ALA A 73 48.89 -8.31 37.08
CA ALA A 73 47.61 -8.38 36.37
C ALA A 73 47.74 -8.95 34.95
N SER A 74 48.94 -9.38 34.52
CA SER A 74 49.24 -9.75 33.13
C SER A 74 48.33 -10.87 32.60
N GLU A 75 48.10 -11.90 33.41
CA GLU A 75 47.23 -13.03 33.04
C GLU A 75 45.75 -12.62 32.92
N VAL A 76 45.26 -11.80 33.85
CA VAL A 76 43.87 -11.31 33.86
C VAL A 76 43.62 -10.31 32.72
N ILE A 77 44.64 -9.54 32.34
CA ILE A 77 44.61 -8.66 31.16
C ILE A 77 44.51 -9.51 29.88
N SER A 78 45.27 -10.60 29.76
CA SER A 78 45.18 -11.52 28.62
C SER A 78 43.78 -12.13 28.49
N GLN A 79 43.18 -12.57 29.61
CA GLN A 79 41.80 -13.06 29.64
C GLN A 79 40.78 -12.00 29.17
N THR A 80 41.05 -10.72 29.40
CA THR A 80 40.16 -9.63 28.95
C THR A 80 40.11 -9.54 27.43
N GLU A 81 41.24 -9.69 26.74
CA GLU A 81 41.29 -9.65 25.27
C GLU A 81 40.60 -10.87 24.64
N VAL A 82 40.74 -12.05 25.24
CA VAL A 82 40.00 -13.26 24.82
C VAL A 82 38.49 -13.04 24.94
N VAL A 83 38.01 -12.53 26.08
CA VAL A 83 36.57 -12.29 26.30
C VAL A 83 36.03 -11.21 25.35
N LYS A 84 36.78 -10.13 25.09
CA LYS A 84 36.39 -9.11 24.09
C LYS A 84 36.20 -9.72 22.71
N LYS A 85 37.11 -10.59 22.28
CA LYS A 85 36.98 -11.29 21.00
C LYS A 85 35.74 -12.18 20.98
N SER A 86 35.50 -12.96 22.03
CA SER A 86 34.30 -13.80 22.14
C SER A 86 32.99 -13.00 22.13
N ILE A 87 32.97 -11.80 22.73
CA ILE A 87 31.83 -10.88 22.65
C ILE A 87 31.61 -10.45 21.19
N ALA A 88 32.66 -10.01 20.50
CA ALA A 88 32.55 -9.56 19.11
C ALA A 88 32.06 -10.69 18.17
N ASP A 89 32.59 -11.90 18.33
CA ASP A 89 32.18 -13.07 17.55
C ASP A 89 30.71 -13.41 17.83
N LYS A 90 30.27 -13.42 19.10
CA LYS A 90 28.87 -13.67 19.45
C LYS A 90 27.92 -12.55 19.02
N GLU A 91 28.37 -11.30 18.97
CA GLU A 91 27.57 -10.19 18.42
C GLU A 91 27.32 -10.36 16.91
N VAL A 92 28.27 -10.95 16.16
CA VAL A 92 28.03 -11.33 14.76
C VAL A 92 26.93 -12.40 14.68
N GLU A 93 27.03 -13.46 15.48
CA GLU A 93 26.01 -14.53 15.49
C GLU A 93 24.61 -14.00 15.88
N VAL A 94 24.52 -13.06 16.84
CA VAL A 94 23.25 -12.42 17.21
C VAL A 94 22.67 -11.63 16.03
N ARG A 95 23.51 -10.91 15.27
CA ARG A 95 23.07 -10.18 14.08
C ARG A 95 22.58 -11.12 12.98
N GLU A 96 23.32 -12.20 12.71
CA GLU A 96 22.92 -13.20 11.71
C GLU A 96 21.61 -13.89 12.09
N ALA A 97 21.46 -14.26 13.37
CA ALA A 97 20.22 -14.84 13.89
C ALA A 97 19.03 -13.87 13.77
N TRP A 98 19.26 -12.58 14.04
CA TRP A 98 18.24 -11.54 13.85
C TRP A 98 17.85 -11.39 12.38
N LEU A 99 18.82 -11.36 11.46
CA LEU A 99 18.54 -11.25 10.03
C LEU A 99 17.71 -12.43 9.53
N ALA A 100 18.08 -13.66 9.91
CA ALA A 100 17.31 -14.86 9.59
C ALA A 100 15.87 -14.78 10.14
N LEU A 101 15.70 -14.42 11.41
CA LEU A 101 14.38 -14.23 12.03
C LEU A 101 13.56 -13.15 11.32
N SER A 102 14.14 -11.97 11.12
CA SER A 102 13.46 -10.82 10.52
C SER A 102 13.00 -11.09 9.09
N SER A 103 13.82 -11.76 8.28
CA SER A 103 13.46 -12.12 6.91
C SER A 103 12.23 -13.03 6.81
N LYS A 104 12.02 -13.89 7.82
CA LYS A 104 10.85 -14.77 7.92
C LYS A 104 9.65 -14.06 8.52
N LEU A 105 9.88 -13.21 9.53
CA LEU A 105 8.84 -12.40 10.14
C LEU A 105 8.20 -11.42 9.13
N GLU A 106 8.99 -10.90 8.21
CA GLU A 106 8.53 -9.99 7.15
C GLU A 106 7.62 -10.65 6.11
N THR A 107 7.65 -11.98 5.97
CA THR A 107 6.79 -12.72 5.04
C THR A 107 5.48 -13.18 5.68
N VAL A 108 5.26 -12.90 6.96
CA VAL A 108 3.97 -13.18 7.62
C VAL A 108 3.04 -12.00 7.38
N GLY A 109 1.89 -12.28 6.78
CA GLY A 109 0.83 -11.29 6.58
C GLY A 109 0.23 -10.80 7.91
N ASN A 110 -0.44 -9.66 7.85
CA ASN A 110 -1.17 -9.08 8.96
C ASN A 110 -2.30 -10.02 9.42
N LEU A 111 -2.75 -9.86 10.67
CA LEU A 111 -3.88 -10.63 11.18
C LEU A 111 -5.14 -10.28 10.40
N VAL A 112 -5.79 -11.29 9.84
CA VAL A 112 -7.02 -11.13 9.08
C VAL A 112 -8.19 -10.84 10.01
N HIS A 113 -8.94 -9.77 9.73
CA HIS A 113 -10.15 -9.44 10.49
C HIS A 113 -11.23 -10.53 10.34
N ASP A 114 -12.01 -10.79 11.38
CA ASP A 114 -12.99 -11.90 11.40
C ASP A 114 -14.09 -11.77 10.35
N SER A 115 -14.41 -10.55 9.93
CA SER A 115 -15.40 -10.29 8.87
C SER A 115 -14.92 -10.55 7.44
N VAL A 116 -13.65 -10.94 7.23
CA VAL A 116 -13.11 -11.13 5.88
C VAL A 116 -13.57 -12.48 5.32
N PRO A 117 -14.17 -12.53 4.11
CA PRO A 117 -14.64 -13.77 3.51
C PRO A 117 -13.48 -14.71 3.18
N ILE A 118 -13.59 -15.97 3.61
CA ILE A 118 -12.51 -16.96 3.48
C ILE A 118 -12.60 -17.64 2.11
N SER A 119 -11.72 -17.27 1.20
CA SER A 119 -11.57 -17.91 -0.12
C SER A 119 -10.21 -17.56 -0.74
N ASN A 120 -9.72 -18.41 -1.63
CA ASN A 120 -8.50 -18.18 -2.41
C ASN A 120 -8.78 -17.75 -3.86
N ASP A 121 -10.02 -17.36 -4.14
CA ASP A 121 -10.48 -16.97 -5.46
C ASP A 121 -11.30 -15.69 -5.37
N GLU A 122 -10.83 -14.62 -6.03
CA GLU A 122 -11.46 -13.30 -6.09
C GLU A 122 -12.87 -13.33 -6.70
N ALA A 123 -13.22 -14.37 -7.47
CA ALA A 123 -14.60 -14.56 -7.92
C ALA A 123 -15.59 -14.73 -6.75
N ASN A 124 -15.09 -15.06 -5.55
CA ASN A 124 -15.87 -15.18 -4.31
C ASN A 124 -15.80 -13.91 -3.43
N ASN A 125 -15.29 -12.78 -3.94
CA ASN A 125 -15.41 -11.50 -3.25
C ASN A 125 -16.88 -11.23 -2.93
N GLU A 126 -17.17 -10.91 -1.66
CA GLU A 126 -18.55 -10.72 -1.20
C GLU A 126 -19.04 -9.32 -1.57
N ILE A 127 -20.16 -9.22 -2.29
CA ILE A 127 -20.80 -7.93 -2.58
C ILE A 127 -21.47 -7.42 -1.30
N ILE A 128 -20.97 -6.31 -0.78
CA ILE A 128 -21.46 -5.70 0.47
C ILE A 128 -22.60 -4.72 0.18
N ARG A 129 -22.49 -3.97 -0.93
CA ARG A 129 -23.48 -2.98 -1.34
C ARG A 129 -23.33 -2.62 -2.81
N SER A 130 -24.37 -2.06 -3.38
CA SER A 130 -24.39 -1.50 -4.74
C SER A 130 -25.12 -0.17 -4.76
N TRP A 131 -24.74 0.70 -5.68
CA TRP A 131 -25.34 2.02 -5.83
C TRP A 131 -25.47 2.40 -7.31
N GLY A 132 -26.52 3.16 -7.63
CA GLY A 132 -26.78 3.72 -8.96
C GLY A 132 -27.48 2.74 -9.92
N GLU A 133 -28.03 3.29 -11.00
CA GLU A 133 -28.68 2.52 -12.06
C GLU A 133 -27.67 2.18 -13.17
N LYS A 134 -27.46 0.88 -13.43
CA LYS A 134 -26.55 0.43 -14.50
C LYS A 134 -27.08 0.85 -15.87
N ARG A 135 -26.26 1.54 -16.64
CA ARG A 135 -26.53 1.77 -18.06
C ARG A 135 -26.36 0.45 -18.83
N MET A 136 -27.46 -0.08 -19.38
CA MET A 136 -27.51 -1.38 -20.09
C MET A 136 -27.77 -1.25 -21.59
N VAL A 137 -27.66 -0.05 -22.16
CA VAL A 137 -27.91 0.19 -23.59
C VAL A 137 -26.91 -0.63 -24.41
N PRO A 138 -27.37 -1.42 -25.41
CA PRO A 138 -26.47 -2.22 -26.24
C PRO A 138 -25.64 -1.33 -27.18
N LYS A 139 -24.52 -1.87 -27.67
CA LYS A 139 -23.63 -1.23 -28.67
C LYS A 139 -23.03 0.12 -28.23
N LEU A 140 -22.85 0.32 -26.94
CA LEU A 140 -22.06 1.44 -26.43
C LEU A 140 -20.59 1.26 -26.81
N LYS A 141 -19.91 2.37 -27.07
CA LYS A 141 -18.48 2.38 -27.37
C LYS A 141 -17.72 2.20 -26.06
N ASN A 142 -16.68 1.37 -26.08
CA ASN A 142 -15.77 1.25 -24.94
C ASN A 142 -14.89 2.51 -24.83
N HIS A 143 -14.25 2.68 -23.67
CA HIS A 143 -13.37 3.83 -23.43
C HIS A 143 -12.19 3.92 -24.42
N VAL A 144 -11.71 2.81 -24.99
CA VAL A 144 -10.60 2.81 -25.95
C VAL A 144 -11.02 3.54 -27.24
N GLU A 145 -12.19 3.18 -27.77
CA GLU A 145 -12.79 3.84 -28.93
C GLU A 145 -13.13 5.30 -28.65
N LEU A 146 -13.69 5.59 -27.46
CA LEU A 146 -14.06 6.96 -27.08
C LEU A 146 -12.84 7.87 -26.96
N VAL A 147 -11.73 7.36 -26.39
CA VAL A 147 -10.46 8.12 -26.30
C VAL A 147 -9.97 8.56 -27.69
N GLU A 148 -10.07 7.68 -28.69
CA GLU A 148 -9.68 7.98 -30.06
C GLU A 148 -10.63 8.98 -30.72
N LEU A 149 -11.95 8.76 -30.62
CA LEU A 149 -12.97 9.63 -31.22
C LEU A 149 -12.93 11.05 -30.67
N LEU A 150 -12.68 11.21 -29.38
CA LEU A 150 -12.55 12.53 -28.73
C LEU A 150 -11.17 13.16 -28.97
N GLY A 151 -10.17 12.35 -29.35
CA GLY A 151 -8.79 12.77 -29.49
C GLY A 151 -8.20 13.35 -28.20
N ILE A 152 -8.54 12.72 -27.07
CA ILE A 152 -8.14 13.14 -25.71
C ILE A 152 -6.88 12.42 -25.21
N ALA A 153 -6.49 11.32 -25.85
CA ALA A 153 -5.19 10.70 -25.62
C ALA A 153 -4.59 10.14 -26.92
N ASP A 154 -3.29 9.88 -26.91
CA ASP A 154 -2.54 9.28 -28.02
C ASP A 154 -1.66 8.14 -27.51
N THR A 155 -2.22 6.93 -27.52
CA THR A 155 -1.53 5.71 -27.06
C THR A 155 -0.51 5.20 -28.08
N LYS A 156 -0.73 5.48 -29.37
CA LYS A 156 0.22 5.12 -30.44
C LYS A 156 1.50 5.93 -30.30
N LYS A 157 1.39 7.27 -30.27
CA LYS A 157 2.56 8.14 -30.08
C LYS A 157 3.20 7.97 -28.71
N GLY A 158 2.40 7.66 -27.69
CA GLY A 158 2.93 7.30 -26.38
C GLY A 158 3.77 6.01 -26.44
N SER A 159 3.28 4.98 -27.13
CA SER A 159 4.01 3.72 -27.29
C SER A 159 5.29 3.85 -28.09
N ASP A 160 5.30 4.69 -29.12
CA ASP A 160 6.50 5.02 -29.90
C ASP A 160 7.62 5.64 -29.03
N VAL A 161 7.27 6.34 -27.95
CA VAL A 161 8.22 7.08 -27.09
C VAL A 161 8.60 6.33 -25.82
N ALA A 162 7.62 5.74 -25.12
CA ALA A 162 7.81 5.15 -23.79
C ALA A 162 7.72 3.62 -23.77
N GLY A 163 7.49 2.98 -24.93
CA GLY A 163 7.20 1.56 -25.02
C GLY A 163 5.72 1.25 -24.70
N GLY A 164 5.38 -0.04 -24.62
CA GLY A 164 4.01 -0.50 -24.42
C GLY A 164 3.31 0.21 -23.25
N ARG A 165 2.00 0.50 -23.40
CA ARG A 165 1.17 1.24 -22.43
C ARG A 165 1.57 2.70 -22.21
N GLY A 166 2.53 3.24 -22.97
CA GLY A 166 2.78 4.67 -23.03
C GLY A 166 1.64 5.42 -23.70
N TYR A 167 1.32 6.62 -23.21
CA TYR A 167 0.29 7.49 -23.77
C TYR A 167 0.63 8.97 -23.57
N TYR A 168 0.04 9.82 -24.40
CA TYR A 168 -0.06 11.26 -24.14
C TYR A 168 -1.52 11.61 -23.87
N LEU A 169 -1.83 12.39 -22.82
CA LEU A 169 -3.11 13.10 -22.76
C LEU A 169 -3.04 14.37 -23.62
N LYS A 170 -4.16 14.74 -24.26
CA LYS A 170 -4.27 15.91 -25.15
C LYS A 170 -5.54 16.70 -24.89
N GLY A 171 -5.47 18.03 -25.02
CA GLY A 171 -6.64 18.91 -24.98
C GLY A 171 -7.54 18.64 -23.76
N ASP A 172 -8.80 18.29 -24.02
CA ASP A 172 -9.78 18.02 -22.96
C ASP A 172 -9.44 16.79 -22.09
N GLY A 173 -8.60 15.86 -22.56
CA GLY A 173 -8.08 14.77 -21.72
C GLY A 173 -7.19 15.27 -20.59
N VAL A 174 -6.30 16.23 -20.90
CA VAL A 174 -5.45 16.88 -19.88
C VAL A 174 -6.33 17.65 -18.90
N ARG A 175 -7.34 18.39 -19.40
CA ARG A 175 -8.23 19.18 -18.55
C ARG A 175 -9.10 18.29 -17.66
N LEU A 176 -9.60 17.16 -18.16
CA LEU A 176 -10.41 16.23 -17.39
C LEU A 176 -9.59 15.54 -16.29
N ASN A 177 -8.33 15.17 -16.58
CA ASN A 177 -7.41 14.66 -15.56
C ASN A 177 -7.20 15.69 -14.43
N GLN A 178 -6.86 16.93 -14.80
CA GLN A 178 -6.69 18.02 -13.83
C GLN A 178 -7.99 18.35 -13.07
N ALA A 179 -9.16 18.20 -13.71
CA ALA A 179 -10.45 18.39 -13.07
C ALA A 179 -10.70 17.35 -11.97
N LEU A 180 -10.37 16.07 -12.21
CA LEU A 180 -10.49 15.00 -11.22
C LEU A 180 -9.53 15.19 -10.05
N ILE A 181 -8.28 15.60 -10.32
CA ILE A 181 -7.28 15.91 -9.29
C ILE A 181 -7.80 17.01 -8.36
N ASN A 182 -8.20 18.16 -8.92
CA ASN A 182 -8.67 19.30 -8.13
C ASN A 182 -9.99 19.00 -7.42
N PHE A 183 -10.93 18.32 -8.07
CA PHE A 183 -12.17 17.90 -7.42
C PHE A 183 -11.89 16.96 -6.24
N GLY A 184 -10.96 16.01 -6.39
CA GLY A 184 -10.57 15.09 -5.34
C GLY A 184 -9.94 15.77 -4.14
N LEU A 185 -9.02 16.71 -4.38
CA LEU A 185 -8.40 17.51 -3.31
C LEU A 185 -9.44 18.37 -2.58
N ASP A 186 -10.25 19.16 -3.31
CA ASP A 186 -11.31 19.99 -2.73
C ASP A 186 -12.33 19.15 -1.94
N PHE A 187 -12.63 17.94 -2.41
CA PHE A 187 -13.58 17.03 -1.78
C PHE A 187 -13.06 16.53 -0.41
N LEU A 188 -11.77 16.21 -0.31
CA LEU A 188 -11.15 15.73 0.93
C LEU A 188 -10.81 16.88 1.89
N GLU A 189 -10.39 18.04 1.39
CA GLU A 189 -10.12 19.21 2.23
C GLU A 189 -11.38 19.65 3.01
N LYS A 190 -12.55 19.62 2.37
CA LYS A 190 -13.85 19.87 3.03
C LYS A 190 -14.18 18.85 4.13
N ARG A 191 -13.46 17.72 4.18
CA ARG A 191 -13.57 16.65 5.18
C ARG A 191 -12.40 16.65 6.17
N GLY A 192 -11.62 17.74 6.22
CA GLY A 192 -10.53 17.91 7.18
C GLY A 192 -9.25 17.14 6.84
N TYR A 193 -9.08 16.72 5.59
CA TYR A 193 -7.81 16.18 5.11
C TYR A 193 -6.86 17.32 4.75
N THR A 194 -5.58 17.14 5.06
CA THR A 194 -4.53 18.05 4.59
C THR A 194 -4.03 17.60 3.22
N ALA A 195 -4.15 18.45 2.20
CA ALA A 195 -3.58 18.18 0.89
C ALA A 195 -2.05 18.10 0.96
N LEU A 196 -1.48 17.02 0.39
CA LEU A 196 -0.05 16.79 0.41
C LEU A 196 0.44 16.20 -0.90
N GLN A 197 1.33 16.91 -1.58
CA GLN A 197 2.07 16.37 -2.73
C GLN A 197 3.31 15.64 -2.24
N THR A 198 3.48 14.39 -2.63
CA THR A 198 4.58 13.55 -2.15
C THR A 198 5.80 13.61 -3.08
N PRO A 199 7.02 13.30 -2.58
CA PRO A 199 8.15 13.00 -3.46
C PRO A 199 7.85 11.74 -4.29
N PHE A 200 8.15 11.77 -5.58
CA PHE A 200 7.85 10.64 -6.48
C PHE A 200 8.91 9.54 -6.49
N PHE A 201 9.97 9.71 -5.69
CA PHE A 201 11.03 8.74 -5.51
C PHE A 201 11.37 8.59 -4.03
N MET A 202 11.67 7.36 -3.62
CA MET A 202 12.10 7.03 -2.25
C MET A 202 13.44 6.32 -2.29
N ARG A 203 14.28 6.55 -1.26
CA ARG A 203 15.51 5.77 -1.07
C ARG A 203 15.16 4.29 -0.85
N LYS A 204 16.03 3.39 -1.33
CA LYS A 204 15.84 1.93 -1.23
C LYS A 204 15.51 1.46 0.18
N ASP A 205 16.28 1.91 1.17
CA ASP A 205 16.13 1.56 2.59
C ASP A 205 14.77 1.99 3.16
N THR A 206 14.29 3.16 2.76
CA THR A 206 13.02 3.73 3.21
C THR A 206 11.84 3.03 2.51
N MET A 207 11.95 2.80 1.19
CA MET A 207 10.96 2.05 0.42
C MET A 207 10.79 0.64 0.98
N ALA A 208 11.89 -0.03 1.35
CA ALA A 208 11.86 -1.38 1.90
C ALA A 208 11.03 -1.49 3.19
N LYS A 209 10.87 -0.41 3.97
CA LYS A 209 10.03 -0.39 5.18
C LYS A 209 8.53 -0.34 4.87
N CYS A 210 8.13 0.21 3.73
CA CYS A 210 6.72 0.41 3.34
C CYS A 210 6.22 -0.64 2.34
N ALA A 211 7.07 -1.03 1.40
CA ALA A 211 6.75 -1.96 0.32
C ALA A 211 7.05 -3.41 0.73
N GLN A 212 6.27 -4.33 0.16
CA GLN A 212 6.50 -5.76 0.22
C GLN A 212 7.61 -6.17 -0.74
N LEU A 213 8.30 -7.27 -0.46
CA LEU A 213 9.43 -7.72 -1.27
C LEU A 213 9.04 -7.97 -2.72
N ALA A 214 7.90 -8.62 -2.96
CA ALA A 214 7.38 -8.90 -4.31
C ALA A 214 7.15 -7.62 -5.14
N GLN A 215 6.79 -6.51 -4.49
CA GLN A 215 6.56 -5.23 -5.18
C GLN A 215 7.84 -4.66 -5.81
N PHE A 216 9.02 -4.96 -5.27
CA PHE A 216 10.29 -4.52 -5.88
C PHE A 216 10.48 -5.10 -7.28
N ASP A 217 10.11 -6.35 -7.46
CA ASP A 217 10.24 -7.04 -8.74
C ASP A 217 9.09 -6.68 -9.67
N GLU A 218 7.86 -6.73 -9.16
CA GLU A 218 6.63 -6.67 -9.97
C GLU A 218 6.10 -5.26 -10.27
N GLU A 219 6.32 -4.30 -9.36
CA GLU A 219 5.67 -2.99 -9.42
C GLU A 219 6.67 -1.82 -9.53
N LEU A 220 7.77 -1.83 -8.76
CA LEU A 220 8.58 -0.63 -8.52
C LEU A 220 9.70 -0.44 -9.55
N TYR A 221 9.64 0.67 -10.31
CA TYR A 221 10.77 1.10 -11.14
C TYR A 221 11.93 1.61 -10.28
N LYS A 222 13.14 1.12 -10.58
CA LYS A 222 14.38 1.58 -9.94
C LYS A 222 14.96 2.77 -10.70
N VAL A 223 15.38 3.79 -9.96
CA VAL A 223 16.12 4.95 -10.45
C VAL A 223 17.57 4.85 -9.98
N THR A 224 18.49 4.83 -10.93
CA THR A 224 19.94 4.74 -10.70
C THR A 224 20.65 5.96 -11.29
N GLY A 225 21.88 6.23 -10.85
CA GLY A 225 22.68 7.38 -11.27
C GLY A 225 23.85 7.62 -10.32
N GLU A 226 24.29 8.86 -10.17
CA GLU A 226 25.22 9.23 -9.10
C GLU A 226 24.50 9.31 -7.74
N GLY A 227 25.01 8.60 -6.74
CA GLY A 227 24.45 8.51 -5.39
C GLY A 227 23.57 7.28 -5.16
N ASP A 228 22.77 7.32 -4.09
CA ASP A 228 21.99 6.17 -3.64
C ASP A 228 20.85 5.80 -4.60
N ASP A 229 20.67 4.49 -4.77
CA ASP A 229 19.53 3.87 -5.45
C ASP A 229 18.20 4.36 -4.89
N LYS A 230 17.29 4.75 -5.79
CA LYS A 230 15.92 5.16 -5.45
C LYS A 230 14.91 4.33 -6.23
N TYR A 231 13.65 4.40 -5.82
CA TYR A 231 12.54 3.76 -6.52
C TYR A 231 11.44 4.78 -6.75
N LEU A 232 10.86 4.78 -7.95
CA LEU A 232 9.64 5.53 -8.21
C LEU A 232 8.49 4.92 -7.40
N ILE A 233 7.61 5.78 -6.87
CA ILE A 233 6.48 5.35 -6.05
C ILE A 233 5.38 4.71 -6.90
N ALA A 234 4.78 3.62 -6.42
CA ALA A 234 3.60 3.00 -7.04
C ALA A 234 2.27 3.62 -6.56
N THR A 235 2.33 4.44 -5.51
CA THR A 235 1.22 5.13 -4.86
C THR A 235 1.76 6.19 -3.90
N ALA A 236 1.02 7.29 -3.69
CA ALA A 236 1.34 8.28 -2.66
C ALA A 236 1.35 7.70 -1.23
N GLU A 237 0.68 6.57 -1.00
CA GLU A 237 0.71 5.84 0.27
C GLU A 237 2.15 5.54 0.74
N GLN A 238 3.05 5.12 -0.16
CA GLN A 238 4.41 4.72 0.21
C GLN A 238 5.20 5.86 0.87
N PRO A 239 5.30 7.07 0.28
CA PRO A 239 5.95 8.19 0.94
C PRO A 239 5.13 8.76 2.11
N LEU A 240 3.79 8.64 2.12
CA LEU A 240 2.96 9.07 3.26
C LEU A 240 3.19 8.22 4.49
N CYS A 241 3.31 6.90 4.33
CA CYS A 241 3.76 5.98 5.36
C CYS A 241 5.10 6.44 5.95
N ALA A 242 6.07 6.75 5.09
CA ALA A 242 7.41 7.16 5.50
C ALA A 242 7.51 8.61 6.00
N TYR A 243 6.46 9.43 5.85
CA TYR A 243 6.45 10.83 6.30
C TYR A 243 6.62 10.94 7.82
N HIS A 244 6.11 9.94 8.56
CA HIS A 244 6.21 9.83 10.02
C HIS A 244 7.19 8.74 10.47
N LEU A 245 8.28 8.56 9.72
CA LEU A 245 9.32 7.59 10.05
C LEU A 245 9.95 7.94 11.42
N ASP A 246 10.00 6.95 12.31
CA ASP A 246 10.56 7.06 13.66
C ASP A 246 9.83 8.02 14.64
N ASP A 247 8.72 8.63 14.22
CA ASP A 247 7.93 9.56 15.03
C ASP A 247 7.29 8.90 16.25
N TRP A 248 6.94 9.74 17.23
CA TRP A 248 6.08 9.38 18.36
C TRP A 248 4.86 10.29 18.36
N ILE A 249 3.73 9.77 17.90
CA ILE A 249 2.49 10.53 17.70
C ILE A 249 1.72 10.61 19.02
N HIS A 250 1.43 11.84 19.46
CA HIS A 250 0.67 12.07 20.68
C HIS A 250 -0.83 11.80 20.44
N PRO A 251 -1.57 11.25 21.43
CA PRO A 251 -2.99 10.94 21.23
C PRO A 251 -3.86 12.14 20.82
N SER A 252 -3.48 13.36 21.22
CA SER A 252 -4.23 14.59 20.85
C SER A 252 -4.05 15.04 19.40
N GLU A 253 -3.11 14.44 18.65
CA GLU A 253 -2.87 14.75 17.23
C GLU A 253 -3.72 13.86 16.31
N LEU A 254 -4.35 12.82 16.86
CA LEU A 254 -5.09 11.81 16.10
C LEU A 254 -6.59 12.14 16.02
N PRO A 255 -7.26 11.78 14.90
CA PRO A 255 -6.69 11.18 13.70
C PRO A 255 -5.98 12.20 12.81
N ILE A 256 -4.85 11.81 12.21
CA ILE A 256 -4.17 12.59 11.16
C ILE A 256 -4.70 12.12 9.81
N ARG A 257 -5.04 13.06 8.92
CA ARG A 257 -5.67 12.79 7.62
C ARG A 257 -4.92 13.52 6.49
N TYR A 258 -4.43 12.79 5.50
CA TYR A 258 -3.76 13.34 4.32
C TYR A 258 -4.50 13.00 3.02
N ALA A 259 -4.69 14.02 2.18
CA ALA A 259 -5.11 13.88 0.79
C ALA A 259 -3.84 13.90 -0.08
N GLY A 260 -3.28 12.72 -0.31
CA GLY A 260 -2.05 12.51 -1.07
C GLY A 260 -2.26 12.68 -2.57
N TYR A 261 -1.58 13.64 -3.20
CA TYR A 261 -1.51 13.76 -4.65
C TYR A 261 -0.15 13.29 -5.17
N SER A 262 -0.16 12.38 -6.15
CA SER A 262 1.05 12.03 -6.89
C SER A 262 0.75 11.45 -8.26
N SER A 263 1.76 11.47 -9.15
CA SER A 263 1.84 10.46 -10.20
C SER A 263 2.29 9.13 -9.57
N CYS A 264 1.80 8.03 -10.12
CA CYS A 264 2.05 6.66 -9.68
C CYS A 264 2.71 5.89 -10.82
N PHE A 265 3.75 5.11 -10.51
CA PHE A 265 4.55 4.38 -11.49
C PHE A 265 4.52 2.88 -11.18
N ARG A 266 4.03 2.06 -12.12
CA ARG A 266 3.92 0.60 -11.95
C ARG A 266 4.45 -0.15 -13.17
N LYS A 267 5.36 -1.10 -12.98
CA LYS A 267 5.86 -1.97 -14.05
C LYS A 267 4.79 -2.88 -14.64
N GLU A 268 3.77 -3.22 -13.86
CA GLU A 268 2.66 -4.09 -14.26
C GLU A 268 3.11 -5.48 -14.75
N ALA A 269 4.22 -6.00 -14.22
CA ALA A 269 4.88 -7.21 -14.72
C ALA A 269 4.01 -8.48 -14.59
N GLY A 270 3.17 -8.59 -13.56
CA GLY A 270 2.27 -9.73 -13.34
C GLY A 270 0.98 -9.72 -14.19
N SER A 271 0.72 -8.65 -14.95
CA SER A 271 -0.59 -8.42 -15.60
C SER A 271 -0.68 -8.87 -17.07
N HIS A 272 0.10 -9.88 -17.48
CA HIS A 272 0.24 -10.28 -18.88
C HIS A 272 -1.12 -10.43 -19.62
N GLY A 273 -1.44 -9.46 -20.49
CA GLY A 273 -2.60 -9.50 -21.39
C GLY A 273 -3.94 -8.99 -20.83
N ARG A 274 -4.03 -8.56 -19.56
CA ARG A 274 -5.31 -8.12 -18.95
C ARG A 274 -5.47 -6.58 -18.97
N ASP A 275 -6.60 -6.11 -19.51
CA ASP A 275 -7.00 -4.69 -19.60
C ASP A 275 -5.89 -3.75 -20.15
N THR A 276 -5.11 -4.22 -21.13
CA THR A 276 -3.90 -3.54 -21.63
C THR A 276 -4.16 -2.43 -22.65
N LEU A 277 -5.42 -2.21 -23.03
CA LEU A 277 -5.82 -1.25 -24.05
C LEU A 277 -6.25 0.09 -23.42
N GLY A 278 -6.08 1.18 -24.19
CA GLY A 278 -6.45 2.52 -23.74
C GLY A 278 -5.54 3.03 -22.62
N ILE A 279 -6.14 3.69 -21.63
CA ILE A 279 -5.46 4.27 -20.46
C ILE A 279 -5.90 3.63 -19.14
N PHE A 280 -6.63 2.52 -19.16
CA PHE A 280 -7.17 1.90 -17.94
C PHE A 280 -6.08 1.23 -17.08
N ARG A 281 -5.12 0.54 -17.70
CA ARG A 281 -3.96 -0.07 -17.03
C ARG A 281 -2.68 0.37 -17.72
N VAL A 282 -1.97 1.30 -17.09
CA VAL A 282 -0.82 2.01 -17.65
C VAL A 282 0.35 2.07 -16.66
N HIS A 283 1.54 2.38 -17.15
CA HIS A 283 2.74 2.47 -16.30
C HIS A 283 2.80 3.76 -15.48
N GLN A 284 2.13 4.82 -15.92
CA GLN A 284 2.05 6.11 -15.24
C GLN A 284 0.60 6.56 -15.19
N PHE A 285 0.12 6.97 -14.02
CA PHE A 285 -1.24 7.50 -13.82
C PHE A 285 -1.25 8.46 -12.62
N GLU A 286 -2.26 9.33 -12.51
CA GLU A 286 -2.42 10.20 -11.34
C GLU A 286 -3.41 9.61 -10.34
N LYS A 287 -3.16 9.87 -9.05
CA LYS A 287 -4.03 9.41 -7.98
C LYS A 287 -4.16 10.45 -6.87
N ILE A 288 -5.39 10.59 -6.37
CA ILE A 288 -5.68 11.19 -5.07
C ILE A 288 -5.92 10.06 -4.08
N GLU A 289 -5.07 10.02 -3.05
CA GLU A 289 -5.05 9.00 -2.00
C GLU A 289 -5.54 9.60 -0.68
N GLN A 290 -6.42 8.89 0.00
CA GLN A 290 -6.70 9.10 1.41
C GLN A 290 -5.70 8.30 2.23
N PHE A 291 -4.98 8.95 3.13
CA PHE A 291 -4.10 8.27 4.09
C PHE A 291 -4.42 8.76 5.49
N CYS A 292 -4.71 7.83 6.39
CA CYS A 292 -5.11 8.14 7.76
C CYS A 292 -4.23 7.44 8.77
N ILE A 293 -3.93 8.14 9.85
CA ILE A 293 -3.23 7.63 11.03
C ILE A 293 -4.19 7.76 12.20
N THR A 294 -4.47 6.64 12.87
CA THR A 294 -5.45 6.61 13.97
C THR A 294 -4.84 6.04 15.25
N SER A 295 -5.57 6.21 16.36
CA SER A 295 -5.25 5.47 17.58
C SER A 295 -5.33 3.96 17.30
N PRO A 296 -4.46 3.14 17.93
CA PRO A 296 -4.64 1.70 17.94
C PRO A 296 -5.69 1.23 18.96
N ASN A 297 -6.20 2.13 19.79
CA ASN A 297 -7.13 1.80 20.87
C ASN A 297 -8.58 1.83 20.39
N GLY A 298 -9.45 1.09 21.08
CA GLY A 298 -10.88 1.06 20.78
C GLY A 298 -11.15 0.56 19.37
N ASN A 299 -12.03 1.25 18.65
CA ASN A 299 -12.43 0.90 17.30
C ASN A 299 -11.99 1.96 16.26
N ASP A 300 -11.18 2.94 16.66
CA ASP A 300 -10.87 4.14 15.89
C ASP A 300 -10.39 3.83 14.46
N SER A 301 -9.51 2.85 14.29
CA SER A 301 -9.03 2.47 12.95
C SER A 301 -10.15 1.85 12.09
N TRP A 302 -11.04 1.07 12.68
CA TRP A 302 -12.12 0.43 11.93
C TRP A 302 -13.23 1.42 11.58
N GLU A 303 -13.52 2.38 12.46
CA GLU A 303 -14.41 3.51 12.15
C GLU A 303 -13.84 4.38 11.03
N MET A 304 -12.54 4.66 11.07
CA MET A 304 -11.85 5.37 9.98
C MET A 304 -11.86 4.56 8.67
N HIS A 305 -11.75 3.23 8.73
CA HIS A 305 -11.83 2.37 7.53
C HIS A 305 -13.17 2.54 6.82
N GLU A 306 -14.27 2.54 7.57
CA GLU A 306 -15.61 2.76 7.02
C GLU A 306 -15.82 4.23 6.57
N GLU A 307 -15.25 5.22 7.28
CA GLU A 307 -15.25 6.64 6.87
C GLU A 307 -14.54 6.86 5.52
N MET A 308 -13.34 6.29 5.35
CA MET A 308 -12.55 6.42 4.12
C MET A 308 -13.26 5.77 2.93
N LEU A 309 -13.86 4.60 3.11
CA LEU A 309 -14.64 3.95 2.08
C LEU A 309 -15.88 4.77 1.71
N LYS A 310 -16.58 5.32 2.72
CA LYS A 310 -17.74 6.20 2.50
C LYS A 310 -17.35 7.47 1.74
N ASN A 311 -16.18 8.06 2.02
CA ASN A 311 -15.67 9.20 1.25
C ASN A 311 -15.51 8.84 -0.24
N SER A 312 -14.93 7.68 -0.53
CA SER A 312 -14.79 7.19 -1.91
C SER A 312 -16.15 6.94 -2.55
N GLU A 313 -17.07 6.29 -1.86
CA GLU A 313 -18.44 6.10 -2.33
C GLU A 313 -19.12 7.43 -2.68
N GLU A 314 -19.16 8.38 -1.75
CA GLU A 314 -19.75 9.71 -1.95
C GLU A 314 -19.11 10.46 -3.14
N PHE A 315 -17.81 10.29 -3.35
CA PHE A 315 -17.11 10.87 -4.51
C PHE A 315 -17.66 10.32 -5.84
N TYR A 316 -17.82 9.00 -5.96
CA TYR A 316 -18.39 8.39 -7.19
C TYR A 316 -19.90 8.60 -7.31
N GLN A 317 -20.63 8.77 -6.20
CA GLN A 317 -22.03 9.18 -6.20
C GLN A 317 -22.20 10.59 -6.77
N LEU A 318 -21.33 11.53 -6.40
CA LEU A 318 -21.30 12.89 -6.97
C LEU A 318 -20.94 12.90 -8.46
N LEU A 319 -20.08 11.97 -8.89
CA LEU A 319 -19.82 11.70 -10.32
C LEU A 319 -20.96 10.94 -11.00
N ASN A 320 -22.00 10.54 -10.26
CA ASN A 320 -23.13 9.73 -10.73
C ASN A 320 -22.70 8.49 -11.54
N VAL A 321 -21.73 7.75 -11.01
CA VAL A 321 -21.20 6.50 -11.58
C VAL A 321 -21.75 5.31 -10.78
N PRO A 322 -22.49 4.37 -11.41
CA PRO A 322 -22.95 3.17 -10.71
C PRO A 322 -21.78 2.29 -10.30
N TYR A 323 -21.84 1.69 -9.11
CA TYR A 323 -20.78 0.85 -8.57
C TYR A 323 -21.31 -0.25 -7.65
N GLN A 324 -20.43 -1.19 -7.32
CA GLN A 324 -20.57 -2.09 -6.20
C GLN A 324 -19.34 -2.02 -5.29
N VAL A 325 -19.54 -2.28 -4.01
CA VAL A 325 -18.46 -2.44 -3.03
C VAL A 325 -18.35 -3.92 -2.70
N VAL A 326 -17.14 -4.45 -2.79
CA VAL A 326 -16.84 -5.84 -2.50
C VAL A 326 -15.86 -5.96 -1.34
N ALA A 327 -16.09 -6.92 -0.45
CA ALA A 327 -15.12 -7.35 0.55
C ALA A 327 -14.18 -8.37 -0.07
N ILE A 328 -12.88 -8.10 0.04
CA ILE A 328 -11.87 -8.89 -0.63
C ILE A 328 -11.56 -10.13 0.19
N VAL A 329 -11.52 -11.27 -0.49
CA VAL A 329 -11.28 -12.57 0.15
C VAL A 329 -9.88 -12.68 0.74
N THR A 330 -9.74 -13.53 1.75
CA THR A 330 -8.49 -13.70 2.52
C THR A 330 -7.27 -14.03 1.67
N GLY A 331 -7.40 -14.84 0.62
CA GLY A 331 -6.29 -15.21 -0.28
C GLY A 331 -5.84 -14.10 -1.23
N ALA A 332 -6.64 -13.04 -1.40
CA ALA A 332 -6.35 -11.90 -2.27
C ALA A 332 -5.92 -10.64 -1.48
N LEU A 333 -5.84 -10.73 -0.15
CA LEU A 333 -5.28 -9.66 0.67
C LEU A 333 -3.75 -9.66 0.55
N ASN A 334 -3.18 -8.49 0.28
CA ASN A 334 -1.75 -8.29 0.43
C ASN A 334 -1.36 -8.40 1.92
N ASP A 335 -0.07 -8.67 2.19
CA ASP A 335 0.42 -8.90 3.56
C ASP A 335 0.14 -7.77 4.55
N ALA A 336 0.01 -6.51 4.11
CA ALA A 336 -0.22 -5.40 5.04
C ALA A 336 -1.68 -5.30 5.50
N ALA A 337 -2.65 -5.62 4.64
CA ALA A 337 -4.07 -5.39 4.92
C ALA A 337 -4.64 -6.44 5.87
N ALA A 338 -5.25 -5.99 6.96
CA ALA A 338 -6.08 -6.84 7.83
C ALA A 338 -7.49 -7.05 7.25
N LYS A 339 -7.98 -6.05 6.50
CA LYS A 339 -9.26 -6.05 5.77
C LYS A 339 -9.15 -5.07 4.60
N LYS A 340 -9.74 -5.42 3.46
CA LYS A 340 -9.75 -4.59 2.25
C LYS A 340 -11.14 -4.57 1.63
N TYR A 341 -11.56 -3.40 1.19
CA TYR A 341 -12.74 -3.19 0.36
C TYR A 341 -12.30 -2.62 -0.97
N ASP A 342 -12.91 -3.10 -2.05
CA ASP A 342 -12.76 -2.47 -3.36
C ASP A 342 -14.11 -1.89 -3.80
N LEU A 343 -14.08 -0.69 -4.39
CA LEU A 343 -15.21 -0.10 -5.11
C LEU A 343 -14.97 -0.38 -6.60
N GLU A 344 -15.87 -1.17 -7.17
CA GLU A 344 -15.85 -1.54 -8.57
C GLU A 344 -16.96 -0.79 -9.31
N ALA A 345 -16.58 0.09 -10.24
CA ALA A 345 -17.54 0.86 -11.02
C ALA A 345 -18.05 0.07 -12.23
N TRP A 346 -19.27 0.36 -12.65
CA TRP A 346 -19.90 -0.26 -13.80
C TRP A 346 -19.34 0.31 -15.11
N PHE A 347 -18.85 -0.56 -15.99
CA PHE A 347 -18.42 -0.23 -17.34
C PHE A 347 -19.45 -0.74 -18.35
N PRO A 348 -20.32 0.14 -18.88
CA PRO A 348 -21.50 -0.29 -19.63
C PRO A 348 -21.21 -0.88 -21.01
N ALA A 349 -20.06 -0.57 -21.64
CA ALA A 349 -19.72 -1.18 -22.93
C ALA A 349 -19.28 -2.65 -22.78
N SER A 350 -18.55 -2.95 -21.70
CA SER A 350 -18.09 -4.30 -21.37
C SER A 350 -19.04 -5.08 -20.44
N GLN A 351 -20.08 -4.42 -19.94
CA GLN A 351 -21.10 -4.97 -19.05
C GLN A 351 -20.52 -5.67 -17.82
N THR A 352 -19.54 -5.05 -17.20
CA THR A 352 -18.81 -5.62 -16.07
C THR A 352 -18.41 -4.53 -15.08
N TYR A 353 -18.18 -4.94 -13.83
CA TYR A 353 -17.60 -4.08 -12.83
C TYR A 353 -16.07 -4.11 -12.93
N ARG A 354 -15.43 -2.97 -12.65
CA ARG A 354 -13.98 -2.80 -12.67
C ARG A 354 -13.55 -1.95 -11.49
N GLU A 355 -12.53 -2.42 -10.77
CA GLU A 355 -11.95 -1.74 -9.61
C GLU A 355 -11.48 -0.31 -9.94
N LEU A 356 -12.02 0.69 -9.23
CA LEU A 356 -11.55 2.07 -9.24
C LEU A 356 -10.94 2.50 -7.91
N VAL A 357 -11.34 1.87 -6.81
CA VAL A 357 -10.82 2.15 -5.47
C VAL A 357 -10.51 0.86 -4.76
N SER A 358 -9.43 0.92 -3.98
CA SER A 358 -9.16 -0.04 -2.92
C SER A 358 -8.97 0.72 -1.62
N CYS A 359 -9.48 0.18 -0.51
CA CYS A 359 -9.49 0.78 0.81
C CYS A 359 -9.10 -0.26 1.87
N SER A 360 -7.95 -0.06 2.51
CA SER A 360 -7.36 -1.03 3.44
C SER A 360 -7.16 -0.45 4.84
N ASN A 361 -7.45 -1.27 5.84
CA ASN A 361 -6.92 -1.08 7.18
C ASN A 361 -5.69 -1.98 7.37
N CYS A 362 -4.52 -1.36 7.55
CA CYS A 362 -3.25 -2.06 7.71
C CYS A 362 -2.85 -2.23 9.19
N THR A 363 -3.70 -1.80 10.12
CA THR A 363 -3.44 -1.76 11.57
C THR A 363 -2.02 -1.25 11.85
N ASP A 364 -1.28 -1.89 12.74
CA ASP A 364 0.10 -1.51 13.08
C ASP A 364 1.16 -2.15 12.18
N TYR A 365 0.77 -2.86 11.11
CA TYR A 365 1.70 -3.67 10.32
C TYR A 365 2.80 -2.83 9.67
N GLN A 366 2.43 -1.72 9.04
CA GLN A 366 3.36 -0.80 8.41
C GLN A 366 4.08 0.08 9.46
N SER A 367 3.35 0.62 10.44
CA SER A 367 3.89 1.52 11.46
C SER A 367 4.98 0.86 12.33
N ARG A 368 4.93 -0.46 12.53
CA ARG A 368 6.01 -1.21 13.20
C ARG A 368 7.34 -1.16 12.45
N ARG A 369 7.34 -1.35 11.13
CA ARG A 369 8.59 -1.30 10.33
C ARG A 369 9.12 0.13 10.19
N LEU A 370 8.20 1.09 10.19
CA LEU A 370 8.48 2.52 10.13
C LEU A 370 8.83 3.12 11.48
N GLU A 371 8.62 2.37 12.55
CA GLU A 371 8.80 2.83 13.91
C GLU A 371 7.97 4.08 14.25
N THR A 372 6.78 4.20 13.65
CA THR A 372 5.79 5.26 13.94
C THR A 372 4.96 4.87 15.16
N ARG A 373 5.33 5.41 16.32
CA ARG A 373 4.84 4.97 17.63
C ARG A 373 3.67 5.82 18.12
N PHE A 374 2.87 5.26 19.01
CA PHE A 374 1.74 5.93 19.67
C PHE A 374 2.09 6.30 21.11
N GLY A 375 1.67 7.48 21.58
CA GLY A 375 1.74 7.87 23.00
C GLY A 375 2.89 8.82 23.32
N GLN A 376 3.59 8.56 24.43
CA GLN A 376 4.80 9.30 24.82
C GLN A 376 5.92 8.31 25.17
N LYS A 377 7.16 8.69 24.87
CA LYS A 377 8.33 7.90 25.27
C LYS A 377 8.50 7.93 26.79
N LYS A 378 7.99 6.92 27.50
CA LYS A 378 8.21 6.76 28.94
C LYS A 378 9.42 5.85 29.19
N ASN A 379 10.30 6.25 30.10
CA ASN A 379 11.54 5.51 30.43
C ASN A 379 11.30 4.09 30.97
N ASN A 380 10.07 3.76 31.40
CA ASN A 380 9.73 2.48 32.05
C ASN A 380 8.69 1.64 31.29
N GLU A 381 8.29 2.01 30.06
CA GLU A 381 7.35 1.19 29.28
C GLU A 381 8.06 -0.04 28.69
N GLN A 382 7.56 -1.23 29.02
CA GLN A 382 8.13 -2.51 28.55
C GLN A 382 7.77 -2.83 27.08
N SER A 383 6.77 -2.16 26.50
CA SER A 383 6.33 -2.39 25.12
C SER A 383 5.92 -1.08 24.45
N LYS A 384 6.44 -0.84 23.24
CA LYS A 384 6.00 0.25 22.37
C LYS A 384 4.61 -0.07 21.82
N GLN A 385 3.71 0.91 21.84
CA GLN A 385 2.50 0.88 21.03
C GLN A 385 2.73 1.63 19.72
N TYR A 386 2.03 1.23 18.67
CA TYR A 386 2.17 1.77 17.33
C TYR A 386 0.81 2.25 16.85
N VAL A 387 0.78 3.33 16.08
CA VAL A 387 -0.46 3.84 15.46
C VAL A 387 -0.98 2.85 14.41
N HIS A 388 -2.27 2.93 14.10
CA HIS A 388 -2.83 2.21 12.96
C HIS A 388 -2.75 3.08 11.71
N LEU A 389 -2.36 2.48 10.58
CA LEU A 389 -2.24 3.13 9.28
C LEU A 389 -3.30 2.59 8.32
N LEU A 390 -3.97 3.50 7.61
CA LEU A 390 -5.01 3.17 6.64
C LEU A 390 -4.79 3.94 5.35
N ASN A 391 -5.15 3.31 4.24
CA ASN A 391 -5.08 3.89 2.91
C ASN A 391 -6.40 3.67 2.15
N SER A 392 -6.73 4.59 1.26
CA SER A 392 -7.80 4.40 0.30
C SER A 392 -7.61 5.27 -0.92
N THR A 393 -7.75 4.69 -2.11
CA THR A 393 -7.89 5.50 -3.32
C THR A 393 -9.17 6.35 -3.20
N LEU A 394 -9.06 7.67 -3.39
CA LEU A 394 -10.26 8.47 -3.69
C LEU A 394 -10.57 8.35 -5.19
N THR A 395 -9.58 8.66 -6.02
CA THR A 395 -9.68 8.52 -7.48
C THR A 395 -8.31 8.25 -8.09
N ALA A 396 -8.22 7.17 -8.87
CA ALA A 396 -7.17 7.00 -9.88
C ALA A 396 -7.71 7.58 -11.19
N THR A 397 -7.11 8.68 -11.65
CA THR A 397 -7.78 9.59 -12.59
C THR A 397 -7.95 8.95 -13.97
N GLU A 398 -6.96 8.22 -14.49
CA GLU A 398 -7.07 7.57 -15.80
C GLU A 398 -8.17 6.51 -15.84
N ARG A 399 -8.28 5.66 -14.81
CA ARG A 399 -9.38 4.67 -14.71
C ARG A 399 -10.74 5.36 -14.57
N THR A 400 -10.78 6.45 -13.79
CA THR A 400 -12.00 7.24 -13.59
C THR A 400 -12.42 7.94 -14.88
N ILE A 401 -11.48 8.44 -15.67
CA ILE A 401 -11.73 8.97 -17.02
C ILE A 401 -12.38 7.89 -17.87
N CYS A 402 -11.79 6.69 -17.97
CA CYS A 402 -12.38 5.59 -18.73
C CYS A 402 -13.83 5.30 -18.32
N CYS A 403 -14.12 5.30 -17.01
CA CYS A 403 -15.46 5.09 -16.48
C CYS A 403 -16.44 6.21 -16.85
N ILE A 404 -16.02 7.48 -16.72
CA ILE A 404 -16.82 8.65 -17.13
C ILE A 404 -17.14 8.58 -18.62
N LEU A 405 -16.14 8.29 -19.46
CA LEU A 405 -16.33 8.21 -20.91
C LEU A 405 -17.45 7.22 -21.26
N GLU A 406 -17.39 6.00 -20.72
CA GLU A 406 -18.39 4.98 -21.05
C GLU A 406 -19.78 5.31 -20.50
N ASN A 407 -19.88 5.84 -19.28
CA ASN A 407 -21.16 6.14 -18.64
C ASN A 407 -21.83 7.40 -19.19
N TYR A 408 -21.05 8.40 -19.63
CA TYR A 408 -21.55 9.70 -20.09
C TYR A 408 -21.56 9.90 -21.62
N GLN A 409 -21.23 8.87 -22.40
CA GLN A 409 -21.25 8.97 -23.87
C GLN A 409 -22.65 9.26 -24.43
N LYS A 410 -22.68 10.09 -25.47
CA LYS A 410 -23.81 10.41 -26.35
C LYS A 410 -23.47 10.00 -27.79
N GLU A 411 -24.37 10.29 -28.72
CA GLU A 411 -24.18 9.94 -30.14
C GLU A 411 -22.98 10.67 -30.78
N ASP A 412 -22.66 11.87 -30.31
CA ASP A 412 -21.69 12.80 -30.90
C ASP A 412 -20.56 13.23 -29.95
N GLY A 413 -20.47 12.64 -28.75
CA GLY A 413 -19.45 13.02 -27.77
C GLY A 413 -19.70 12.43 -26.38
N VAL A 414 -19.17 13.10 -25.36
CA VAL A 414 -19.31 12.71 -23.94
C VAL A 414 -19.70 13.93 -23.11
N GLU A 415 -20.74 13.78 -22.28
CA GLU A 415 -21.10 14.79 -21.28
C GLU A 415 -20.09 14.81 -20.13
N ILE A 416 -19.79 16.01 -19.63
CA ILE A 416 -18.95 16.19 -18.45
C ILE A 416 -19.85 16.14 -17.21
N PRO A 417 -19.55 15.27 -16.20
CA PRO A 417 -20.26 15.23 -14.93
C PRO A 417 -20.37 16.64 -14.32
N GLU A 418 -21.54 16.98 -13.79
CA GLU A 418 -21.84 18.35 -13.34
C GLU A 418 -20.80 18.91 -12.37
N VAL A 419 -20.39 18.09 -11.40
CA VAL A 419 -19.40 18.44 -10.37
C VAL A 419 -18.01 18.76 -10.94
N LEU A 420 -17.68 18.29 -12.15
CA LEU A 420 -16.40 18.54 -12.80
C LEU A 420 -16.40 19.79 -13.69
N ARG A 421 -17.58 20.34 -14.04
CA ARG A 421 -17.70 21.43 -15.03
C ARG A 421 -16.96 22.69 -14.59
N GLN A 422 -16.99 23.02 -13.31
CA GLN A 422 -16.25 24.18 -12.77
C GLN A 422 -14.73 24.06 -12.98
N TYR A 423 -14.18 22.85 -12.83
CA TYR A 423 -12.76 22.58 -13.06
C TYR A 423 -12.40 22.42 -14.55
N MET A 424 -13.41 22.15 -15.39
CA MET A 424 -13.31 22.09 -16.85
C MET A 424 -13.49 23.46 -17.53
N GLY A 425 -13.46 24.57 -16.78
CA GLY A 425 -13.66 25.92 -17.32
C GLY A 425 -15.09 26.15 -17.82
N GLY A 426 -16.08 25.53 -17.18
CA GLY A 426 -17.50 25.64 -17.51
C GLY A 426 -17.98 24.74 -18.66
N LYS A 427 -17.08 23.97 -19.29
CA LYS A 427 -17.49 23.02 -20.35
C LYS A 427 -18.41 21.95 -19.79
N ALA A 428 -19.50 21.67 -20.50
CA ALA A 428 -20.46 20.62 -20.17
C ALA A 428 -20.36 19.39 -21.09
N PHE A 429 -19.64 19.49 -22.21
CA PHE A 429 -19.62 18.46 -23.25
C PHE A 429 -18.27 18.43 -23.99
N ILE A 430 -17.82 17.23 -24.38
CA ILE A 430 -16.62 17.00 -25.21
C ILE A 430 -17.10 16.34 -26.51
N PRO A 431 -17.09 17.04 -27.67
CA PRO A 431 -17.55 16.50 -28.94
C PRO A 431 -16.51 15.57 -29.56
N PHE A 432 -16.96 14.61 -30.39
CA PHE A 432 -16.06 13.82 -31.22
C PHE A 432 -15.33 14.69 -32.24
N LYS A 433 -14.03 14.43 -32.40
CA LYS A 433 -13.17 15.08 -33.40
C LYS A 433 -13.12 14.32 -34.72
N SER A 434 -13.48 13.04 -34.71
CA SER A 434 -13.57 12.18 -35.89
C SER A 434 -14.95 11.54 -35.97
N LYS A 435 -15.36 11.16 -37.18
CA LYS A 435 -16.63 10.43 -37.37
C LYS A 435 -16.48 9.01 -36.84
N PRO A 436 -17.46 8.47 -36.08
CA PRO A 436 -17.49 7.05 -35.75
C PRO A 436 -17.39 6.20 -37.01
N ALA A 437 -16.62 5.11 -36.96
CA ALA A 437 -16.59 4.15 -38.05
C ALA A 437 -18.02 3.67 -38.36
N ALA A 438 -18.40 3.63 -39.64
CA ALA A 438 -19.69 3.06 -40.02
C ALA A 438 -19.74 1.59 -39.59
N GLU A 439 -20.83 1.15 -38.95
CA GLU A 439 -21.01 -0.26 -38.57
C GLU A 439 -20.68 -1.15 -39.78
N ALA A 440 -19.65 -1.98 -39.65
CA ALA A 440 -19.31 -2.94 -40.69
C ALA A 440 -20.51 -3.86 -40.88
N LYS A 441 -21.23 -3.71 -42.00
CA LYS A 441 -22.30 -4.63 -42.40
C LYS A 441 -21.74 -6.04 -42.33
N GLY A 442 -22.31 -6.85 -41.43
CA GLY A 442 -21.79 -8.16 -41.04
C GLY A 442 -21.37 -8.99 -42.25
N LYS A 443 -20.10 -9.39 -42.29
CA LYS A 443 -19.72 -10.57 -43.06
C LYS A 443 -20.34 -11.75 -42.33
N ASN A 444 -21.38 -12.33 -42.93
CA ASN A 444 -21.85 -13.68 -42.60
C ASN A 444 -20.64 -14.63 -42.63
N ALA A 445 -20.11 -14.98 -41.46
CA ALA A 445 -19.27 -16.15 -41.32
C ALA A 445 -20.20 -17.35 -41.43
N LYS A 446 -20.17 -18.02 -42.59
CA LYS A 446 -20.82 -19.30 -42.80
C LYS A 446 -20.12 -20.37 -41.95
N ALA A 447 -20.96 -21.13 -41.24
CA ALA A 447 -20.84 -22.52 -40.74
C ALA A 447 -19.52 -22.95 -40.10
#